data_AF-A0A971NSD2-F1
#
_entry.id   AF-A0A971NSD2-F1
#
_cell.length_a   1.000
_cell.length_b   1.000
_cell.length_c   1.000
_cell.angle_alpha   90.00
_cell.angle_beta   90.00
_cell.angle_gamma   90.00
#
_symmetry.space_group_name_H-M   'P 1'
#
loop_
_entity.id
_entity.type
_entity.pdbx_description
1 polymer ?
#
loop_
_entity_poly.entity_id
_entity_poly.type
_entity_poly.pdbx_seq_one_letter_code
_entity_poly.pdbx_strand_id
1 'polypeptide(L)'
;MEPMGKLRPSALSGKDLPWRILWDKEKCALCGCCTAVCPVRAISLGVHRRREIRLALGLVEKPANVYGVFHGIDQTTDPAHACMGCGMCSLVCPNSAIFPVKSDEIDKLRFHINSGGEPRRRGGRRNDPSSVLDRIKFVRISMLTDPALDAGRHEFELRTLLGRILPPEEAVGGASSQGWIPPVREIYPLIIGGMSFGALSPNMWEGLQMGVAYLNEEMGMPVRISTGEGGCPPRLLRSRFLKYVILQIASGYFGWDEIIRALPEMKEDPCAIEIKYGQGAKPGDGGLLMWHKVNKLIAAIRGVPPRVSLPSPPTHQTKYSIEESVAKMIQSMYMAWGYRVPVYPKISATTTTLAVLNNLA
;
A
#
# COMPACT_ATOMS: atom_id res chain seq x y z
N MET A 1 -2.87 18.08 -37.14
CA MET A 1 -2.84 16.82 -36.36
C MET A 1 -3.94 16.91 -35.34
N GLU A 2 -5.01 16.13 -35.51
CA GLU A 2 -6.04 16.05 -34.48
C GLU A 2 -5.42 15.57 -33.16
N PRO A 3 -5.82 16.14 -32.02
CA PRO A 3 -5.38 15.66 -30.72
C PRO A 3 -5.86 14.22 -30.57
N MET A 4 -4.91 13.30 -30.39
CA MET A 4 -5.11 11.88 -30.10
C MET A 4 -6.40 11.66 -29.31
N GLY A 5 -7.37 10.98 -29.93
CA GLY A 5 -8.74 10.84 -29.43
C GLY A 5 -8.85 10.32 -28.00
N LYS A 6 -10.02 10.53 -27.38
CA LYS A 6 -10.34 10.11 -26.01
C LYS A 6 -10.01 8.63 -25.78
N LEU A 7 -8.96 8.36 -25.00
CA LEU A 7 -8.59 7.01 -24.53
C LEU A 7 -9.72 6.46 -23.65
N ARG A 8 -10.32 5.35 -24.08
CA ARG A 8 -11.34 4.62 -23.29
C ARG A 8 -10.64 3.68 -22.30
N PRO A 9 -11.21 3.42 -21.10
CA PRO A 9 -10.69 2.37 -20.22
C PRO A 9 -10.61 1.04 -20.98
N SER A 10 -9.45 0.38 -20.96
CA SER A 10 -9.13 -0.86 -21.70
C SER A 10 -8.78 -0.70 -23.19
N ALA A 11 -8.73 0.52 -23.73
CA ALA A 11 -8.16 0.75 -25.06
C ALA A 11 -6.63 0.66 -24.99
N LEU A 12 -6.04 -0.28 -25.74
CA LEU A 12 -4.59 -0.39 -25.87
C LEU A 12 -4.07 0.78 -26.72
N SER A 13 -3.12 1.53 -26.16
CA SER A 13 -2.33 2.46 -26.95
C SER A 13 -1.15 1.73 -27.58
N GLY A 14 -0.58 2.27 -28.66
CA GLY A 14 0.66 1.73 -29.23
C GLY A 14 1.86 1.75 -28.27
N LYS A 15 1.75 2.32 -27.05
CA LYS A 15 2.78 2.23 -26.00
C LYS A 15 2.60 1.01 -25.07
N ASP A 16 1.42 0.38 -25.09
CA ASP A 16 1.09 -0.78 -24.24
C ASP A 16 1.48 -2.11 -24.91
N LEU A 17 1.87 -2.07 -26.18
CA LEU A 17 2.34 -3.23 -26.93
C LEU A 17 3.78 -3.55 -26.50
N PRO A 18 4.07 -4.79 -26.04
CA PRO A 18 5.42 -5.15 -25.63
C PRO A 18 6.35 -5.18 -26.84
N TRP A 19 7.64 -5.00 -26.54
CA TRP A 19 8.67 -5.01 -27.56
C TRP A 19 9.00 -6.43 -28.00
N ARG A 20 8.99 -6.64 -29.30
CA ARG A 20 9.49 -7.85 -29.96
C ARG A 20 10.84 -7.53 -30.58
N ILE A 21 11.74 -8.50 -30.56
CA ILE A 21 13.00 -8.40 -31.29
C ILE A 21 12.79 -9.00 -32.68
N LEU A 22 13.03 -8.20 -33.71
CA LEU A 22 13.21 -8.74 -35.06
C LEU A 22 14.67 -9.11 -35.23
N TRP A 23 14.88 -10.31 -35.76
CA TRP A 23 16.18 -10.86 -36.04
C TRP A 23 16.17 -11.46 -37.45
N ASP A 24 17.17 -11.09 -38.24
CA ASP A 24 17.36 -11.53 -39.61
C ASP A 24 18.50 -12.57 -39.65
N LYS A 25 18.14 -13.81 -40.01
CA LYS A 25 19.08 -14.93 -40.06
C LYS A 25 20.16 -14.73 -41.13
N GLU A 26 19.84 -14.12 -42.25
CA GLU A 26 20.76 -14.02 -43.39
C GLU A 26 21.83 -12.96 -43.14
N LYS A 27 21.50 -11.93 -42.35
CA LYS A 27 22.43 -10.85 -41.99
C LYS A 27 23.23 -11.14 -40.73
N CYS A 28 22.78 -12.05 -39.88
CA CYS A 28 23.40 -12.26 -38.57
C CYS A 28 24.72 -13.03 -38.67
N ALA A 29 25.81 -12.42 -38.20
CA ALA A 29 27.12 -13.06 -38.09
C ALA A 29 27.28 -13.99 -36.86
N LEU A 30 26.22 -14.17 -36.05
CA LEU A 30 26.23 -15.01 -34.83
C LEU A 30 27.34 -14.68 -33.82
N CYS A 31 27.74 -13.40 -33.74
CA CYS A 31 28.81 -12.94 -32.86
C CYS A 31 28.45 -12.89 -31.35
N GLY A 32 27.16 -12.99 -30.99
CA GLY A 32 26.70 -13.00 -29.59
C GLY A 32 26.75 -11.65 -28.87
N CYS A 33 27.23 -10.57 -29.50
CA CYS A 33 27.34 -9.25 -28.85
C CYS A 33 25.98 -8.71 -28.34
N CYS A 34 24.91 -8.95 -29.10
CA CYS A 34 23.56 -8.50 -28.76
C CYS A 34 22.97 -9.20 -27.53
N THR A 35 23.25 -10.50 -27.34
CA THR A 35 22.79 -11.26 -26.17
C THR A 35 23.61 -10.89 -24.93
N ALA A 36 24.91 -10.65 -25.09
CA ALA A 36 25.79 -10.21 -24.01
C ALA A 36 25.44 -8.82 -23.47
N VAL A 37 25.09 -7.87 -24.33
CA VAL A 37 24.81 -6.47 -23.92
C VAL A 37 23.39 -6.26 -23.39
N CYS A 38 22.49 -7.24 -23.54
CA CYS A 38 21.08 -7.05 -23.18
C CYS A 38 20.93 -6.89 -21.65
N PRO A 39 20.56 -5.70 -21.13
CA PRO A 39 20.59 -5.43 -19.69
C PRO A 39 19.55 -6.26 -18.91
N VAL A 40 18.44 -6.58 -19.57
CA VAL A 40 17.33 -7.38 -19.02
C VAL A 40 17.37 -8.83 -19.47
N ARG A 41 18.43 -9.26 -20.18
CA ARG A 41 18.58 -10.63 -20.72
C ARG A 41 17.33 -11.12 -21.46
N ALA A 42 16.73 -10.23 -22.25
CA ALA A 42 15.52 -10.53 -23.01
C ALA A 42 15.75 -11.50 -24.18
N ILE A 43 17.01 -11.67 -24.60
CA ILE A 43 17.39 -12.50 -25.74
C ILE A 43 18.55 -13.42 -25.39
N SER A 44 18.53 -14.63 -25.96
CA SER A 44 19.54 -15.68 -25.78
C SER A 44 19.84 -16.38 -27.11
N LEU A 45 21.02 -16.97 -27.24
CA LEU A 45 21.37 -17.77 -28.42
C LEU A 45 20.69 -19.14 -28.32
N GLY A 46 19.96 -19.53 -29.36
CA GLY A 46 19.23 -20.78 -29.47
C GLY A 46 19.73 -21.66 -30.62
N VAL A 47 19.54 -22.97 -30.48
CA VAL A 47 19.77 -23.96 -31.55
C VAL A 47 18.42 -24.55 -31.93
N HIS A 48 18.03 -24.38 -33.19
CA HIS A 48 16.72 -24.77 -33.68
C HIS A 48 16.85 -25.85 -34.75
N ARG A 49 15.98 -26.85 -34.66
CA ARG A 49 15.81 -27.87 -35.68
C ARG A 49 14.65 -27.47 -36.59
N ARG A 50 14.92 -27.25 -37.88
CA ARG A 50 13.91 -26.95 -38.89
C ARG A 50 13.66 -28.19 -39.75
N ARG A 51 12.40 -28.52 -39.96
CA ARG A 51 12.01 -29.51 -40.98
C ARG A 51 12.04 -28.83 -42.35
N GLU A 52 12.83 -29.39 -43.26
CA GLU A 52 12.86 -29.01 -44.66
C GLU A 52 12.15 -30.09 -45.47
N ILE A 53 11.13 -29.68 -46.23
CA ILE A 53 10.40 -30.58 -47.11
C ILE A 53 11.12 -30.55 -48.46
N ARG A 54 11.88 -31.59 -48.76
CA ARG A 54 12.49 -31.72 -50.08
C ARG A 54 11.42 -32.22 -51.05
N LEU A 55 10.92 -31.31 -51.89
CA LEU A 55 10.00 -31.65 -52.97
C LEU A 55 10.80 -32.37 -54.06
N ALA A 56 10.49 -33.65 -54.31
CA ALA A 56 11.03 -34.36 -55.46
C ALA A 56 10.37 -33.83 -56.73
N LEU A 57 11.17 -33.45 -57.73
CA LEU A 57 10.68 -33.02 -59.03
C LEU A 57 10.32 -34.27 -59.86
N GLY A 58 9.15 -34.85 -59.58
CA GLY A 58 8.62 -36.01 -60.30
C GLY A 58 7.51 -36.72 -59.52
N LEU A 59 6.61 -37.42 -60.22
CA LEU A 59 5.47 -38.14 -59.61
C LEU A 59 5.85 -39.48 -58.93
N VAL A 60 7.13 -39.86 -58.94
CA VAL A 60 7.59 -41.22 -58.57
C VAL A 60 8.13 -41.28 -57.13
N GLU A 61 8.67 -40.19 -56.59
CA GLU A 61 9.28 -40.18 -55.25
C GLU A 61 8.38 -39.51 -54.21
N LYS A 62 8.17 -40.18 -53.07
CA LYS A 62 7.45 -39.61 -51.93
C LYS A 62 8.33 -38.57 -51.22
N PRO A 63 7.79 -37.40 -50.83
CA PRO A 63 8.56 -36.38 -50.13
C PRO A 63 9.10 -36.92 -48.80
N ALA A 64 10.41 -36.80 -48.60
CA ALA A 64 11.10 -37.20 -47.39
C ALA A 64 11.26 -36.02 -46.42
N ASN A 65 11.20 -36.31 -45.12
CA ASN A 65 11.43 -35.32 -44.07
C ASN A 65 12.92 -35.19 -43.80
N VAL A 66 13.53 -34.14 -44.34
CA VAL A 66 14.91 -33.77 -44.01
C VAL A 66 14.87 -32.73 -42.88
N TYR A 67 15.82 -32.78 -41.97
CA TYR A 67 15.91 -31.82 -40.88
C TYR A 67 17.23 -31.06 -40.96
N GLY A 68 17.15 -29.74 -41.06
CA GLY A 68 18.29 -28.83 -40.94
C GLY A 68 18.40 -28.31 -39.50
N VAL A 69 19.62 -27.95 -39.10
CA VAL A 69 19.88 -27.24 -37.83
C VAL A 69 20.27 -25.82 -38.16
N PHE A 70 19.72 -24.84 -37.44
CA PHE A 70 20.18 -23.47 -37.52
C PHE A 70 20.32 -22.83 -36.13
N HIS A 71 21.28 -21.93 -36.02
CA HIS A 71 21.50 -21.13 -34.82
C HIS A 71 20.70 -19.83 -34.96
N GLY A 72 20.00 -19.43 -33.90
CA GLY A 72 19.16 -18.25 -33.89
C GLY A 72 19.18 -17.51 -32.57
N ILE A 73 18.41 -16.43 -32.52
CA ILE A 73 18.23 -15.64 -31.30
C ILE A 73 16.81 -15.86 -30.80
N ASP A 74 16.69 -16.41 -29.60
CA ASP A 74 15.45 -16.59 -28.89
C ASP A 74 15.16 -15.38 -28.01
N GLN A 75 13.91 -14.90 -28.06
CA GLN A 75 13.41 -13.92 -27.12
C GLN A 75 12.68 -14.66 -25.99
N THR A 76 13.04 -14.35 -24.74
CA THR A 76 12.38 -14.94 -23.57
C THR A 76 10.91 -14.51 -23.48
N THR A 77 10.07 -15.43 -23.00
CA THR A 77 8.65 -15.20 -22.73
C THR A 77 8.39 -14.84 -21.26
N ASP A 78 9.43 -14.86 -20.41
CA ASP A 78 9.33 -14.50 -19.00
C ASP A 78 9.11 -12.99 -18.82
N PRO A 79 8.03 -12.55 -18.15
CA PRO A 79 7.78 -11.14 -17.86
C PRO A 79 8.93 -10.42 -17.15
N ALA A 80 9.69 -11.10 -16.30
CA ALA A 80 10.80 -10.49 -15.57
C ALA A 80 11.95 -10.05 -16.50
N HIS A 81 12.06 -10.68 -17.67
CA HIS A 81 13.09 -10.46 -18.66
C HIS A 81 12.52 -9.86 -19.96
N ALA A 82 11.34 -9.26 -19.91
CA ALA A 82 10.69 -8.69 -21.09
C ALA A 82 11.53 -7.56 -21.72
N CYS A 83 11.60 -7.54 -23.05
CA CYS A 83 12.31 -6.49 -23.77
C CYS A 83 11.68 -5.10 -23.50
N MET A 84 12.51 -4.14 -23.12
CA MET A 84 12.09 -2.76 -22.85
C MET A 84 12.28 -1.80 -24.04
N GLY A 85 12.78 -2.29 -25.17
CA GLY A 85 12.97 -1.47 -26.39
C GLY A 85 14.14 -0.49 -26.33
N CYS A 86 15.14 -0.71 -25.45
CA CYS A 86 16.29 0.19 -25.28
C CYS A 86 17.21 0.32 -26.51
N GLY A 87 17.06 -0.53 -27.53
CA GLY A 87 17.84 -0.45 -28.77
C GLY A 87 19.28 -0.95 -28.69
N MET A 88 19.77 -1.33 -27.51
CA MET A 88 21.18 -1.70 -27.31
C MET A 88 21.63 -2.87 -28.21
N CYS A 89 20.75 -3.84 -28.47
CA CYS A 89 21.02 -4.96 -29.37
C CYS A 89 21.27 -4.50 -30.82
N SER A 90 20.62 -3.43 -31.26
CA SER A 90 20.80 -2.85 -32.60
C SER A 90 22.11 -2.07 -32.69
N LEU A 91 22.43 -1.29 -31.66
CA LEU A 91 23.65 -0.48 -31.61
C LEU A 91 24.94 -1.32 -31.64
N VAL A 92 24.94 -2.50 -31.02
CA VAL A 92 26.11 -3.38 -31.00
C VAL A 92 26.14 -4.38 -32.16
N CYS A 93 25.12 -4.41 -33.00
CA CYS A 93 25.05 -5.39 -34.10
C CYS A 93 25.85 -4.88 -35.30
N PRO A 94 26.93 -5.57 -35.72
CA PRO A 94 27.77 -5.09 -36.82
C PRO A 94 27.04 -5.07 -38.18
N ASN A 95 26.04 -5.94 -38.36
CA ASN A 95 25.32 -6.10 -39.62
C ASN A 95 23.87 -5.59 -39.56
N SER A 96 23.50 -4.88 -38.49
CA SER A 96 22.12 -4.42 -38.26
C SER A 96 21.07 -5.54 -38.39
N ALA A 97 21.45 -6.76 -37.99
CA ALA A 97 20.65 -7.96 -38.14
C ALA A 97 19.60 -8.14 -37.03
N ILE A 98 19.58 -7.26 -36.03
CA ILE A 98 18.68 -7.35 -34.88
C ILE A 98 18.24 -5.96 -34.42
N PHE A 99 16.96 -5.79 -34.14
CA PHE A 99 16.43 -4.54 -33.60
C PHE A 99 15.08 -4.75 -32.90
N PRO A 100 14.76 -3.93 -31.88
CA PRO A 100 13.46 -3.97 -31.24
C PRO A 100 12.40 -3.26 -32.10
N VAL A 101 11.27 -3.92 -32.26
CA VAL A 101 10.06 -3.33 -32.82
C VAL A 101 8.91 -3.48 -31.85
N LYS A 102 7.92 -2.60 -31.98
CA LYS A 102 6.65 -2.81 -31.28
C LYS A 102 5.90 -3.92 -31.98
N SER A 103 5.41 -4.87 -31.19
CA SER A 103 4.56 -5.93 -31.70
C SER A 103 3.30 -5.34 -32.34
N ASP A 104 2.98 -5.79 -33.54
CA ASP A 104 1.78 -5.47 -34.33
C ASP A 104 0.59 -6.38 -33.99
N GLU A 105 0.85 -7.53 -33.38
CA GLU A 105 -0.21 -8.50 -33.04
C GLU A 105 -1.28 -7.94 -32.09
N ILE A 106 -2.52 -7.95 -32.61
CA ILE A 106 -3.81 -7.68 -31.95
C ILE A 106 -4.19 -8.78 -30.95
N ASP A 107 -3.38 -9.84 -30.82
CA ASP A 107 -3.80 -11.06 -30.14
C ASP A 107 -4.00 -10.84 -28.63
N LYS A 108 -5.27 -10.96 -28.24
CA LYS A 108 -5.86 -10.58 -26.95
C LYS A 108 -5.39 -11.47 -25.79
N LEU A 109 -4.61 -12.51 -26.09
CA LEU A 109 -4.13 -13.53 -25.16
C LEU A 109 -2.86 -13.10 -24.39
N ARG A 110 -2.26 -11.95 -24.68
CA ARG A 110 -1.09 -11.44 -23.94
C ARG A 110 -1.34 -11.03 -22.48
N PHE A 111 -2.57 -11.03 -22.01
CA PHE A 111 -2.84 -10.90 -20.57
C PHE A 111 -2.57 -12.19 -19.79
N HIS A 112 -2.22 -13.29 -20.48
CA HIS A 112 -1.94 -14.63 -19.94
C HIS A 112 -0.45 -14.91 -19.74
N ILE A 113 0.42 -13.88 -19.72
CA ILE A 113 1.86 -14.09 -19.51
C ILE A 113 2.15 -14.27 -18.01
N ASN A 114 1.75 -15.42 -17.48
CA ASN A 114 2.36 -16.02 -16.31
C ASN A 114 2.64 -17.50 -16.63
N SER A 115 3.47 -18.15 -15.82
CA SER A 115 3.91 -19.55 -16.02
C SER A 115 2.77 -20.58 -16.04
N GLY A 116 1.51 -20.17 -15.80
CA GLY A 116 0.32 -21.03 -15.73
C GLY A 116 -0.84 -20.60 -16.65
N GLY A 117 -0.64 -19.64 -17.55
CA GLY A 117 -1.69 -19.18 -18.48
C GLY A 117 -2.90 -18.52 -17.80
N GLU A 118 -2.80 -18.16 -16.52
CA GLU A 118 -3.87 -17.41 -15.86
C GLU A 118 -3.82 -15.94 -16.32
N PRO A 119 -4.96 -15.34 -16.68
CA PRO A 119 -5.02 -13.92 -16.94
C PRO A 119 -4.57 -13.15 -15.69
N ARG A 120 -3.78 -12.09 -15.86
CA ARG A 120 -3.49 -11.13 -14.77
C ARG A 120 -4.80 -10.67 -14.13
N ARG A 121 -5.16 -11.26 -13.00
CA ARG A 121 -6.35 -10.86 -12.22
C ARG A 121 -6.03 -9.55 -11.53
N ARG A 122 -6.47 -8.44 -12.13
CA ARG A 122 -6.35 -7.10 -11.55
C ARG A 122 -7.37 -6.96 -10.42
N GLY A 123 -7.04 -7.49 -9.24
CA GLY A 123 -7.81 -7.34 -8.02
C GLY A 123 -7.24 -6.28 -7.09
N GLY A 124 -8.06 -5.30 -6.71
CA GLY A 124 -7.85 -4.44 -5.54
C GLY A 124 -7.00 -3.17 -5.75
N ARG A 125 -7.68 -2.03 -5.97
CA ARG A 125 -7.21 -0.66 -5.69
C ARG A 125 -5.85 -0.23 -6.30
N ARG A 126 -5.41 -0.80 -7.43
CA ARG A 126 -4.13 -0.48 -8.11
C ARG A 126 -4.29 -0.21 -9.62
N ASN A 127 -5.39 0.43 -10.03
CA ASN A 127 -5.70 0.59 -11.46
C ASN A 127 -5.32 1.94 -12.09
N ASP A 128 -4.91 2.92 -11.27
CA ASP A 128 -4.29 4.17 -11.71
C ASP A 128 -2.81 4.14 -11.28
N PRO A 129 -1.84 4.11 -12.21
CA PRO A 129 -0.42 4.20 -11.87
C PRO A 129 -0.01 5.62 -11.46
N SER A 130 -0.86 6.63 -11.74
CA SER A 130 -0.63 7.96 -11.21
C SER A 130 -1.19 8.03 -9.79
N SER A 131 -0.29 8.11 -8.82
CA SER A 131 -0.68 8.57 -7.50
C SER A 131 -1.19 10.00 -7.63
N VAL A 132 -2.20 10.39 -6.85
CA VAL A 132 -2.53 11.82 -6.70
C VAL A 132 -1.29 12.61 -6.31
N LEU A 133 -0.37 11.99 -5.54
CA LEU A 133 0.90 12.60 -5.16
C LEU A 133 1.80 12.89 -6.38
N ASP A 134 1.77 12.07 -7.42
CA ASP A 134 2.57 12.28 -8.64
C ASP A 134 2.04 13.44 -9.50
N ARG A 135 0.80 13.86 -9.26
CA ARG A 135 0.17 15.02 -9.91
C ARG A 135 0.44 16.33 -9.17
N ILE A 136 0.98 16.26 -7.94
CA ILE A 136 1.32 17.42 -7.14
C ILE A 136 2.76 17.85 -7.47
N LYS A 137 2.94 19.10 -7.88
CA LYS A 137 4.27 19.69 -8.09
C LYS A 137 4.62 20.56 -6.88
N PHE A 138 5.69 20.20 -6.17
CA PHE A 138 6.24 21.03 -5.12
C PHE A 138 7.17 22.08 -5.74
N VAL A 139 6.92 23.36 -5.45
CA VAL A 139 7.85 24.45 -5.79
C VAL A 139 8.81 24.63 -4.61
N ARG A 140 10.08 24.93 -4.91
CA ARG A 140 11.07 25.21 -3.86
C ARG A 140 10.69 26.49 -3.13
N ILE A 141 10.46 26.41 -1.83
CA ILE A 141 10.13 27.57 -0.99
C ILE A 141 11.24 28.64 -0.99
N SER A 142 12.49 28.21 -1.17
CA SER A 142 13.66 29.09 -1.31
C SER A 142 13.61 30.00 -2.54
N MET A 143 12.75 29.70 -3.52
CA MET A 143 12.53 30.54 -4.70
C MET A 143 11.39 31.56 -4.50
N LEU A 144 10.67 31.48 -3.38
CA LEU A 144 9.48 32.29 -3.09
C LEU A 144 9.70 33.26 -1.92
N THR A 145 10.86 33.23 -1.28
CA THR A 145 11.18 34.02 -0.08
C THR A 145 12.50 34.77 -0.26
N ASP A 146 12.58 36.00 0.22
CA ASP A 146 13.81 36.80 0.29
C ASP A 146 13.96 37.33 1.74
N PRO A 147 14.96 36.88 2.52
CA PRO A 147 16.00 35.93 2.15
C PRO A 147 15.47 34.51 1.93
N ALA A 148 16.15 33.74 1.10
CA ALA A 148 15.77 32.36 0.80
C ALA A 148 15.77 31.49 2.07
N LEU A 149 14.62 30.88 2.38
CA LEU A 149 14.51 29.86 3.42
C LEU A 149 15.35 28.63 3.04
N ASP A 150 16.24 28.23 3.95
CA ASP A 150 17.24 27.18 3.78
C ASP A 150 17.30 26.30 5.01
N ALA A 151 17.27 24.97 4.82
CA ALA A 151 17.27 23.96 5.89
C ALA A 151 18.56 23.98 6.74
N GLY A 152 19.66 24.50 6.21
CA GLY A 152 20.91 24.67 6.98
C GLY A 152 20.96 25.93 7.85
N ARG A 153 20.03 26.88 7.65
CA ARG A 153 20.01 28.18 8.33
C ARG A 153 18.78 28.40 9.21
N HIS A 154 17.71 27.66 8.96
CA HIS A 154 16.44 27.82 9.66
C HIS A 154 16.06 26.51 10.34
N GLU A 155 15.58 26.64 11.57
CA GLU A 155 15.00 25.52 12.30
C GLU A 155 13.57 25.28 11.81
N PHE A 156 13.25 24.03 11.51
CA PHE A 156 11.90 23.61 11.12
C PHE A 156 11.34 22.71 12.20
N GLU A 157 10.19 23.10 12.74
CA GLU A 157 9.46 22.26 13.68
C GLU A 157 8.59 21.25 12.91
N LEU A 158 8.97 19.97 12.97
CA LEU A 158 8.26 18.87 12.32
C LEU A 158 7.22 18.24 13.26
N ARG A 159 6.39 19.08 13.88
CA ARG A 159 5.30 18.65 14.78
C ARG A 159 3.96 19.03 14.19
N THR A 160 2.96 18.22 14.49
CA THR A 160 1.56 18.50 14.22
C THR A 160 0.72 18.16 15.44
N LEU A 161 -0.54 18.57 15.43
CA LEU A 161 -1.46 18.40 16.53
C LEU A 161 -2.40 17.22 16.28
N LEU A 162 -2.58 16.38 17.30
CA LEU A 162 -3.54 15.30 17.35
C LEU A 162 -4.61 15.62 18.40
N GLY A 163 -5.85 15.81 17.96
CA GLY A 163 -6.99 16.15 18.80
C GLY A 163 -7.91 17.18 18.14
N ARG A 164 -8.98 17.57 18.83
CA ARG A 164 -9.88 18.64 18.34
C ARG A 164 -9.22 19.99 18.59
N ILE A 165 -8.87 20.69 17.52
CA ILE A 165 -8.34 22.05 17.58
C ILE A 165 -9.52 23.02 17.51
N LEU A 166 -9.70 23.82 18.56
CA LEU A 166 -10.75 24.84 18.61
C LEU A 166 -10.35 26.09 17.81
N PRO A 167 -11.32 26.87 17.30
CA PRO A 167 -11.06 28.21 16.80
C PRO A 167 -10.36 29.09 17.86
N PRO A 168 -9.51 30.05 17.46
CA PRO A 168 -8.75 30.87 18.40
C PRO A 168 -9.61 31.58 19.46
N GLU A 169 -10.78 32.09 19.04
CA GLU A 169 -11.72 32.81 19.91
C GLU A 169 -12.27 31.89 21.02
N GLU A 170 -12.67 30.67 20.67
CA GLU A 170 -13.17 29.66 21.62
C GLU A 170 -12.06 29.12 22.52
N ALA A 171 -10.85 28.96 21.99
CA ALA A 171 -9.70 28.50 22.77
C ALA A 171 -9.31 29.52 23.85
N VAL A 172 -9.25 30.82 23.49
CA VAL A 172 -8.96 31.92 24.42
C VAL A 172 -10.09 32.11 25.42
N GLY A 173 -11.34 32.03 24.97
CA GLY A 173 -12.53 32.09 25.83
C GLY A 173 -12.58 30.93 26.84
N GLY A 174 -12.32 29.70 26.40
CA GLY A 174 -12.24 28.52 27.27
C GLY A 174 -11.10 28.60 28.29
N ALA A 175 -9.92 29.06 27.88
CA ALA A 175 -8.76 29.18 28.75
C ALA A 175 -8.94 30.25 29.83
N SER A 176 -9.57 31.38 29.47
CA SER A 176 -9.82 32.50 30.37
C SER A 176 -10.98 32.25 31.36
N SER A 177 -11.97 31.44 30.97
CA SER A 177 -13.16 31.14 31.78
C SER A 177 -13.04 29.91 32.69
N GLN A 178 -11.86 29.28 32.78
CA GLN A 178 -11.67 27.94 33.36
C GLN A 178 -12.60 26.87 32.75
N GLY A 179 -13.02 27.08 31.49
CA GLY A 179 -13.80 26.11 30.74
C GLY A 179 -12.97 24.89 30.34
N TRP A 180 -13.65 23.78 30.05
CA TRP A 180 -12.99 22.59 29.51
C TRP A 180 -12.55 22.83 28.06
N ILE A 181 -11.28 22.52 27.76
CA ILE A 181 -10.72 22.53 26.41
C ILE A 181 -10.41 21.08 26.03
N PRO A 182 -10.77 20.64 24.80
CA PRO A 182 -10.44 19.30 24.34
C PRO A 182 -8.93 19.07 24.37
N PRO A 183 -8.47 17.89 24.83
CA PRO A 183 -7.06 17.59 24.89
C PRO A 183 -6.48 17.48 23.48
N VAL A 184 -5.29 18.07 23.30
CA VAL A 184 -4.50 18.02 22.07
C VAL A 184 -3.09 17.56 22.40
N ARG A 185 -2.50 16.74 21.53
CA ARG A 185 -1.12 16.23 21.68
C ARG A 185 -0.27 16.63 20.49
N GLU A 186 0.95 17.07 20.73
CA GLU A 186 1.95 17.21 19.68
C GLU A 186 2.52 15.84 19.29
N ILE A 187 2.52 15.59 17.99
CA ILE A 187 2.98 14.35 17.39
C ILE A 187 3.82 14.64 16.15
N TYR A 188 4.59 13.65 15.72
CA TYR A 188 5.20 13.66 14.41
C TYR A 188 4.09 13.49 13.34
N PRO A 189 4.16 14.18 12.19
CA PRO A 189 3.14 14.11 11.13
C PRO A 189 2.85 12.72 10.56
N LEU A 190 3.71 11.74 10.84
CA LEU A 190 3.52 10.35 10.46
C LEU A 190 3.24 9.48 11.69
N ILE A 191 2.21 8.64 11.58
CA ILE A 191 1.80 7.67 12.61
C ILE A 191 1.95 6.27 12.02
N ILE A 192 2.45 5.32 12.82
CA ILE A 192 2.40 3.91 12.45
C ILE A 192 0.94 3.44 12.54
N GLY A 193 0.36 3.15 11.38
CA GLY A 193 -1.08 2.88 11.25
C GLY A 193 -1.55 1.65 12.04
N GLY A 194 -2.82 1.67 12.43
CA GLY A 194 -3.45 0.63 13.25
C GLY A 194 -3.52 -0.72 12.57
N MET A 195 -2.59 -1.61 12.91
CA MET A 195 -2.54 -2.99 12.46
C MET A 195 -2.66 -3.92 13.66
N SER A 196 -3.72 -4.72 13.69
CA SER A 196 -4.09 -5.48 14.90
C SER A 196 -3.05 -6.54 15.30
N PHE A 197 -2.89 -6.71 16.60
CA PHE A 197 -2.21 -7.88 17.17
C PHE A 197 -2.96 -9.16 16.72
N GLY A 198 -2.29 -9.98 15.91
CA GLY A 198 -2.86 -11.14 15.22
C GLY A 198 -2.98 -10.99 13.70
N ALA A 199 -3.22 -9.77 13.18
CA ALA A 199 -3.00 -9.50 11.76
C ALA A 199 -1.49 -9.48 11.46
N LEU A 200 -0.73 -8.81 12.33
CA LEU A 200 0.73 -8.93 12.41
C LEU A 200 1.12 -10.04 13.38
N SER A 201 2.32 -10.59 13.20
CA SER A 201 2.90 -11.49 14.19
C SER A 201 3.19 -10.70 15.48
N PRO A 202 3.14 -11.35 16.67
CA PRO A 202 3.52 -10.73 17.94
C PRO A 202 4.88 -10.03 17.88
N ASN A 203 5.89 -10.71 17.32
CA ASN A 203 7.25 -10.18 17.21
C ASN A 203 7.33 -8.92 16.34
N MET A 204 6.58 -8.89 15.22
CA MET A 204 6.54 -7.70 14.36
C MET A 204 5.86 -6.54 15.06
N TRP A 205 4.75 -6.80 15.76
CA TRP A 205 4.01 -5.76 16.49
C TRP A 205 4.85 -5.18 17.64
N GLU A 206 5.49 -6.03 18.44
CA GLU A 206 6.40 -5.61 19.51
C GLU A 206 7.64 -4.90 18.96
N GLY A 207 8.19 -5.35 17.83
CA GLY A 207 9.30 -4.67 17.15
C GLY A 207 8.95 -3.25 16.71
N LEU A 208 7.74 -3.04 16.18
CA LEU A 208 7.25 -1.68 15.86
C LEU A 208 7.12 -0.83 17.13
N GLN A 209 6.58 -1.40 18.21
CA GLN A 209 6.47 -0.70 19.49
C GLN A 209 7.84 -0.29 20.06
N MET A 210 8.84 -1.18 19.97
CA MET A 210 10.21 -0.89 20.39
C MET A 210 10.84 0.21 19.53
N GLY A 211 10.64 0.19 18.22
CA GLY A 211 11.10 1.24 17.32
C GLY A 211 10.46 2.60 17.66
N VAL A 212 9.17 2.63 17.96
CA VAL A 212 8.49 3.86 18.41
C VAL A 212 9.04 4.35 19.74
N ALA A 213 9.29 3.45 20.70
CA ALA A 213 9.90 3.84 21.98
C ALA A 213 11.29 4.45 21.76
N TYR A 214 12.14 3.84 20.93
CA TYR A 214 13.46 4.37 20.59
C TYR A 214 13.38 5.76 19.94
N LEU A 215 12.49 5.94 18.95
CA LEU A 215 12.31 7.22 18.28
C LEU A 215 11.90 8.34 19.26
N ASN A 216 11.11 8.02 20.28
CA ASN A 216 10.68 9.00 21.26
C ASN A 216 11.73 9.27 22.35
N GLU A 217 12.30 8.21 22.93
CA GLU A 217 13.15 8.30 24.10
C GLU A 217 14.59 8.70 23.74
N GLU A 218 15.13 8.18 22.64
CA GLU A 218 16.53 8.40 22.24
C GLU A 218 16.66 9.51 21.18
N MET A 219 15.72 9.57 20.24
CA MET A 219 15.78 10.53 19.13
C MET A 219 14.93 11.79 19.36
N GLY A 220 14.14 11.85 20.43
CA GLY A 220 13.26 12.97 20.72
C GLY A 220 12.16 13.21 19.65
N MET A 221 11.90 12.23 18.78
CA MET A 221 10.91 12.33 17.72
C MET A 221 9.54 11.83 18.22
N PRO A 222 8.50 12.68 18.26
CA PRO A 222 7.21 12.35 18.89
C PRO A 222 6.31 11.44 18.03
N VAL A 223 6.83 10.29 17.62
CA VAL A 223 6.14 9.30 16.77
C VAL A 223 5.13 8.51 17.60
N ARG A 224 4.00 8.17 17.00
CA ARG A 224 2.92 7.40 17.63
C ARG A 224 2.59 6.14 16.83
N ILE A 225 2.00 5.14 17.48
CA ILE A 225 1.53 3.90 16.87
C ILE A 225 0.11 3.57 17.31
N SER A 226 -0.73 3.12 16.38
CA SER A 226 -2.08 2.63 16.71
C SER A 226 -2.09 1.12 16.89
N THR A 227 -2.81 0.62 17.91
CA THR A 227 -2.87 -0.81 18.23
C THR A 227 -3.54 -1.67 17.17
N GLY A 228 -4.39 -1.05 16.35
CA GLY A 228 -5.38 -1.79 15.58
C GLY A 228 -6.50 -2.37 16.44
N GLU A 229 -7.42 -3.09 15.82
CA GLU A 229 -8.65 -3.65 16.43
C GLU A 229 -8.44 -4.87 17.34
N GLY A 230 -7.19 -5.27 17.60
CA GLY A 230 -6.87 -6.58 18.17
C GLY A 230 -6.73 -6.63 19.69
N GLY A 231 -6.97 -5.51 20.37
CA GLY A 231 -6.58 -5.31 21.76
C GLY A 231 -5.12 -4.88 21.90
N CYS A 232 -4.69 -4.74 23.15
CA CYS A 232 -3.35 -4.31 23.53
C CYS A 232 -2.79 -5.29 24.58
N PRO A 233 -1.50 -5.69 24.51
CA PRO A 233 -0.92 -6.55 25.54
C PRO A 233 -1.00 -5.93 26.94
N PRO A 234 -1.44 -6.69 27.98
CA PRO A 234 -1.60 -6.19 29.35
C PRO A 234 -0.36 -5.51 29.95
N ARG A 235 0.84 -5.99 29.57
CA ARG A 235 2.13 -5.42 29.98
C ARG A 235 2.33 -4.00 29.46
N LEU A 236 1.87 -3.71 28.24
CA LEU A 236 2.00 -2.39 27.64
C LEU A 236 1.00 -1.40 28.24
N LEU A 237 -0.21 -1.86 28.59
CA LEU A 237 -1.21 -1.03 29.28
C LEU A 237 -0.72 -0.51 30.64
N ARG A 238 0.15 -1.26 31.31
CA ARG A 238 0.75 -0.89 32.62
C ARG A 238 2.15 -0.27 32.49
N SER A 239 2.56 0.11 31.28
CA SER A 239 3.89 0.62 30.98
C SER A 239 3.92 2.13 30.78
N ARG A 240 5.05 2.76 31.09
CA ARG A 240 5.33 4.17 30.77
C ARG A 240 5.31 4.47 29.26
N PHE A 241 5.42 3.45 28.42
CA PHE A 241 5.39 3.58 26.96
C PHE A 241 3.98 3.68 26.37
N LEU A 242 2.93 3.51 27.19
CA LEU A 242 1.54 3.62 26.75
C LEU A 242 1.24 5.01 26.14
N LYS A 243 1.90 6.06 26.62
CA LYS A 243 1.79 7.44 26.09
C LYS A 243 2.16 7.60 24.61
N TYR A 244 2.81 6.60 23.99
CA TYR A 244 3.14 6.59 22.56
C TYR A 244 2.11 5.85 21.70
N VAL A 245 1.09 5.26 22.34
CA VAL A 245 0.17 4.33 21.72
C VAL A 245 -1.20 4.96 21.60
N ILE A 246 -1.81 4.79 20.44
CA ILE A 246 -3.21 5.14 20.16
C ILE A 246 -4.02 3.85 20.27
N LEU A 247 -4.94 3.78 21.24
CA LEU A 247 -5.79 2.62 21.42
C LEU A 247 -6.96 2.69 20.42
N GLN A 248 -7.13 1.67 19.60
CA GLN A 248 -8.22 1.62 18.63
C GLN A 248 -9.40 0.80 19.15
N ILE A 249 -10.60 1.38 19.06
CA ILE A 249 -11.88 0.68 19.25
C ILE A 249 -12.56 0.44 17.91
N ALA A 250 -13.06 -0.76 17.70
CA ALA A 250 -13.80 -1.15 16.51
C ALA A 250 -15.05 -1.94 16.89
N SER A 251 -15.86 -2.30 15.90
CA SER A 251 -17.17 -2.94 16.07
C SER A 251 -17.14 -4.28 16.80
N GLY A 252 -16.02 -5.01 16.76
CA GLY A 252 -15.85 -6.26 17.48
C GLY A 252 -15.44 -6.10 18.95
N TYR A 253 -15.08 -4.89 19.40
CA TYR A 253 -14.67 -4.56 20.76
C TYR A 253 -13.57 -5.46 21.37
N PHE A 254 -12.79 -6.15 20.53
CA PHE A 254 -11.81 -7.12 21.00
C PHE A 254 -10.76 -6.47 21.91
N GLY A 255 -10.53 -7.09 23.07
CA GLY A 255 -9.56 -6.65 24.08
C GLY A 255 -9.95 -5.40 24.86
N TRP A 256 -11.13 -4.82 24.63
CA TRP A 256 -11.57 -3.64 25.39
C TRP A 256 -11.93 -3.95 26.85
N ASP A 257 -12.36 -5.18 27.14
CA ASP A 257 -12.55 -5.62 28.52
C ASP A 257 -11.25 -5.52 29.34
N GLU A 258 -10.13 -5.96 28.76
CA GLU A 258 -8.81 -5.87 29.40
C GLU A 258 -8.32 -4.42 29.49
N ILE A 259 -8.55 -3.60 28.44
CA ILE A 259 -8.20 -2.18 28.45
C ILE A 259 -8.92 -1.44 29.58
N ILE A 260 -10.23 -1.66 29.70
CA ILE A 260 -11.05 -1.01 30.73
C ILE A 260 -10.64 -1.48 32.13
N ARG A 261 -10.41 -2.78 32.32
CA ARG A 261 -9.92 -3.32 33.60
C ARG A 261 -8.57 -2.76 34.00
N ALA A 262 -7.69 -2.51 33.02
CA ALA A 262 -6.36 -1.97 33.27
C ALA A 262 -6.36 -0.46 33.57
N LEU A 263 -7.44 0.30 33.29
CA LEU A 263 -7.50 1.76 33.48
C LEU A 263 -6.96 2.24 34.84
N PRO A 264 -7.35 1.66 36.00
CA PRO A 264 -6.85 2.12 37.29
C PRO A 264 -5.36 1.83 37.53
N GLU A 265 -4.79 0.91 36.76
CA GLU A 265 -3.39 0.46 36.87
C GLU A 265 -2.48 1.11 35.81
N MET A 266 -3.04 1.92 34.90
CA MET A 266 -2.26 2.59 33.87
C MET A 266 -1.34 3.65 34.51
N LYS A 267 -0.04 3.55 34.23
CA LYS A 267 0.95 4.52 34.72
C LYS A 267 0.91 5.85 33.94
N GLU A 268 0.47 5.77 32.69
CA GLU A 268 0.42 6.89 31.74
C GLU A 268 -0.88 6.77 30.95
N ASP A 269 -1.45 7.90 30.56
CA ASP A 269 -2.58 7.91 29.63
C ASP A 269 -2.09 7.52 28.21
N PRO A 270 -2.90 6.82 27.39
CA PRO A 270 -2.57 6.60 25.98
C PRO A 270 -2.52 7.92 25.21
N CYS A 271 -1.83 7.93 24.06
CA CYS A 271 -1.70 9.13 23.22
C CYS A 271 -3.06 9.66 22.75
N ALA A 272 -3.94 8.75 22.33
CA ALA A 272 -5.28 9.05 21.87
C ALA A 272 -6.13 7.77 21.82
N ILE A 273 -7.44 7.93 21.66
CA ILE A 273 -8.37 6.87 21.34
C ILE A 273 -8.88 7.06 19.90
N GLU A 274 -8.71 6.02 19.08
CA GLU A 274 -9.18 5.99 17.68
C GLU A 274 -10.45 5.15 17.56
N ILE A 275 -11.58 5.78 17.25
CA ILE A 275 -12.84 5.06 17.02
C ILE A 275 -12.96 4.70 15.55
N LYS A 276 -12.84 3.42 15.23
CA LYS A 276 -12.88 2.93 13.85
C LYS A 276 -14.29 2.65 13.38
N TYR A 277 -14.77 3.50 12.48
CA TYR A 277 -16.02 3.30 11.75
C TYR A 277 -15.81 2.59 10.41
N GLY A 278 -14.63 2.74 9.81
CA GLY A 278 -14.31 2.11 8.54
C GLY A 278 -12.81 2.01 8.29
N GLN A 279 -12.43 1.19 7.32
CA GLN A 279 -11.09 1.16 6.76
C GLN A 279 -11.11 1.22 5.24
N GLY A 280 -10.12 1.88 4.64
CA GLY A 280 -10.04 2.02 3.19
C GLY A 280 -10.01 0.68 2.44
N ALA A 281 -9.43 -0.38 2.99
CA ALA A 281 -9.38 -1.67 2.30
C ALA A 281 -10.75 -2.35 2.17
N LYS A 282 -11.67 -2.10 3.11
CA LYS A 282 -13.04 -2.60 3.10
C LYS A 282 -13.94 -1.65 3.88
N PRO A 283 -14.50 -0.62 3.22
CA PRO A 283 -15.25 0.43 3.91
C PRO A 283 -16.55 -0.03 4.56
N GLY A 284 -17.21 -1.03 3.99
CA GLY A 284 -18.53 -1.51 4.42
C GLY A 284 -18.52 -2.78 5.28
N ASP A 285 -17.34 -3.30 5.63
CA ASP A 285 -17.20 -4.53 6.42
C ASP A 285 -16.29 -4.32 7.62
N GLY A 286 -16.51 -5.12 8.67
CA GLY A 286 -15.64 -5.15 9.84
C GLY A 286 -14.33 -5.90 9.60
N GLY A 287 -13.42 -5.87 10.57
CA GLY A 287 -12.21 -6.68 10.60
C GLY A 287 -12.48 -8.19 10.46
N LEU A 288 -11.50 -8.95 9.96
CA LEU A 288 -11.58 -10.41 9.91
C LEU A 288 -10.23 -10.99 10.33
N LEU A 289 -10.24 -11.83 11.37
CA LEU A 289 -9.09 -12.65 11.74
C LEU A 289 -9.44 -14.13 11.60
N MET A 290 -8.66 -14.85 10.79
CA MET A 290 -8.90 -16.28 10.52
C MET A 290 -8.54 -17.15 11.72
N TRP A 291 -9.32 -18.21 11.95
CA TRP A 291 -9.18 -19.11 13.11
C TRP A 291 -7.76 -19.64 13.34
N HIS A 292 -7.03 -19.99 12.28
CA HIS A 292 -5.68 -20.57 12.39
C HIS A 292 -4.63 -19.57 12.88
N LYS A 293 -4.94 -18.26 12.85
CA LYS A 293 -4.10 -17.21 13.45
C LYS A 293 -4.44 -16.94 14.92
N VAL A 294 -5.60 -17.40 15.41
CA VAL A 294 -6.06 -17.17 16.79
C VAL A 294 -5.40 -18.18 17.72
N ASN A 295 -4.13 -17.94 18.01
CA ASN A 295 -3.36 -18.69 19.01
C ASN A 295 -3.78 -18.31 20.44
N LYS A 296 -3.25 -19.02 21.45
CA LYS A 296 -3.60 -18.80 22.87
C LYS A 296 -3.36 -17.36 23.33
N LEU A 297 -2.28 -16.73 22.86
CA LEU A 297 -1.94 -15.35 23.22
C LEU A 297 -2.95 -14.35 22.63
N ILE A 298 -3.26 -14.47 21.35
CA ILE A 298 -4.23 -13.61 20.66
C ILE A 298 -5.63 -13.81 21.23
N ALA A 299 -6.00 -15.06 21.52
CA ALA A 299 -7.26 -15.41 22.18
C ALA A 299 -7.40 -14.71 23.54
N ALA A 300 -6.35 -14.76 24.38
CA ALA A 300 -6.32 -14.11 25.68
C ALA A 300 -6.42 -12.58 25.58
N ILE A 301 -5.63 -11.95 24.69
CA ILE A 301 -5.67 -10.49 24.50
C ILE A 301 -7.04 -10.03 24.02
N ARG A 302 -7.71 -10.81 23.17
CA ARG A 302 -9.01 -10.45 22.60
C ARG A 302 -10.20 -10.81 23.49
N GLY A 303 -10.01 -11.64 24.50
CA GLY A 303 -11.11 -12.17 25.33
C GLY A 303 -11.99 -13.18 24.61
N VAL A 304 -11.42 -14.00 23.72
CA VAL A 304 -12.19 -14.93 22.84
C VAL A 304 -11.65 -16.35 22.89
N PRO A 305 -12.44 -17.37 22.52
CA PRO A 305 -11.96 -18.75 22.41
C PRO A 305 -10.84 -18.91 21.37
N PRO A 306 -9.83 -19.76 21.63
CA PRO A 306 -8.78 -20.06 20.66
C PRO A 306 -9.32 -20.85 19.47
N ARG A 307 -8.64 -20.73 18.30
CA ARG A 307 -8.98 -21.46 17.06
C ARG A 307 -10.39 -21.20 16.51
N VAL A 308 -10.95 -20.01 16.73
CA VAL A 308 -12.22 -19.57 16.13
C VAL A 308 -11.98 -18.37 15.22
N SER A 309 -12.66 -18.32 14.07
CA SER A 309 -12.59 -17.15 13.17
C SER A 309 -13.36 -15.98 13.79
N LEU A 310 -12.80 -14.79 13.70
CA LEU A 310 -13.33 -13.57 14.32
C LEU A 310 -13.74 -12.56 13.24
N PRO A 311 -14.92 -12.71 12.62
CA PRO A 311 -15.52 -11.63 11.85
C PRO A 311 -16.02 -10.56 12.81
N SER A 312 -15.61 -9.31 12.60
CA SER A 312 -16.19 -8.17 13.33
C SER A 312 -17.46 -7.73 12.61
N PRO A 313 -18.52 -7.31 13.33
CA PRO A 313 -19.70 -6.75 12.71
C PRO A 313 -19.36 -5.55 11.79
N PRO A 314 -20.11 -5.29 10.71
CA PRO A 314 -19.89 -4.11 9.87
C PRO A 314 -20.07 -2.79 10.59
N THR A 315 -20.97 -2.75 11.57
CA THR A 315 -21.31 -1.56 12.35
C THR A 315 -21.09 -1.80 13.84
N HIS A 316 -20.91 -0.73 14.60
CA HIS A 316 -21.04 -0.83 16.05
C HIS A 316 -22.52 -1.04 16.37
N GLN A 317 -22.84 -2.10 17.10
CA GLN A 317 -24.23 -2.56 17.32
C GLN A 317 -25.12 -1.59 18.12
N THR A 318 -24.57 -0.51 18.66
CA THR A 318 -25.27 0.51 19.46
C THR A 318 -25.78 1.72 18.65
N LYS A 319 -25.77 1.67 17.31
CA LYS A 319 -26.00 2.85 16.46
C LYS A 319 -27.35 2.82 15.74
N TYR A 320 -28.36 3.50 16.29
CA TYR A 320 -29.69 3.71 15.65
C TYR A 320 -29.84 5.09 14.96
N SER A 321 -28.89 6.03 15.18
CA SER A 321 -28.71 7.27 14.39
C SER A 321 -27.22 7.65 14.36
N ILE A 322 -26.74 8.26 13.26
CA ILE A 322 -25.31 8.58 13.05
C ILE A 322 -24.86 9.66 14.05
N GLU A 323 -25.63 10.75 14.19
CA GLU A 323 -25.24 11.92 14.99
C GLU A 323 -25.13 11.56 16.46
N GLU A 324 -26.20 10.99 17.03
CA GLU A 324 -26.23 10.67 18.46
C GLU A 324 -25.23 9.58 18.84
N SER A 325 -25.02 8.59 17.96
CA SER A 325 -24.21 7.43 18.35
C SER A 325 -22.71 7.68 18.27
N VAL A 326 -22.27 8.53 17.33
CA VAL A 326 -20.87 8.95 17.25
C VAL A 326 -20.55 9.91 18.40
N ALA A 327 -21.39 10.90 18.63
CA ALA A 327 -21.22 11.85 19.72
C ALA A 327 -21.22 11.14 21.09
N LYS A 328 -22.19 10.24 21.35
CA LYS A 328 -22.23 9.44 22.60
C LYS A 328 -20.97 8.59 22.76
N MET A 329 -20.50 7.93 21.70
CA MET A 329 -19.30 7.09 21.79
C MET A 329 -18.03 7.92 22.05
N ILE A 330 -17.88 9.06 21.38
CA ILE A 330 -16.79 10.01 21.62
C ILE A 330 -16.83 10.49 23.07
N GLN A 331 -18.01 10.90 23.55
CA GLN A 331 -18.20 11.37 24.91
C GLN A 331 -17.86 10.27 25.94
N SER A 332 -18.34 9.04 25.76
CA SER A 332 -18.01 7.93 26.64
C SER A 332 -16.52 7.64 26.71
N MET A 333 -15.82 7.73 25.57
CA MET A 333 -14.36 7.55 25.53
C MET A 333 -13.64 8.72 26.24
N TYR A 334 -14.09 9.96 26.06
CA TYR A 334 -13.54 11.08 26.84
C TYR A 334 -13.73 10.88 28.33
N MET A 335 -14.94 10.51 28.76
CA MET A 335 -15.27 10.28 30.17
C MET A 335 -14.42 9.17 30.79
N ALA A 336 -14.14 8.09 30.05
CA ALA A 336 -13.33 6.96 30.53
C ALA A 336 -11.90 7.37 30.93
N TRP A 337 -11.37 8.45 30.35
CA TRP A 337 -10.05 9.03 30.69
C TRP A 337 -10.15 10.42 31.35
N GLY A 338 -11.31 10.76 31.91
CA GLY A 338 -11.51 12.05 32.58
C GLY A 338 -11.19 13.26 31.70
N TYR A 339 -11.50 13.15 30.40
CA TYR A 339 -11.24 14.16 29.36
C TYR A 339 -9.77 14.54 29.14
N ARG A 340 -8.82 13.72 29.59
CA ARG A 340 -7.36 13.96 29.41
C ARG A 340 -6.79 13.45 28.09
N VAL A 341 -7.51 12.54 27.42
CA VAL A 341 -7.05 11.83 26.23
C VAL A 341 -7.84 12.27 24.99
N PRO A 342 -7.17 12.68 23.89
CA PRO A 342 -7.84 12.99 22.63
C PRO A 342 -8.59 11.78 22.08
N VAL A 343 -9.80 12.00 21.57
CA VAL A 343 -10.62 10.97 20.92
C VAL A 343 -10.97 11.43 19.51
N TYR A 344 -10.75 10.57 18.51
CA TYR A 344 -11.07 10.91 17.12
C TYR A 344 -11.65 9.73 16.34
N PRO A 345 -12.53 10.00 15.35
CA PRO A 345 -13.08 8.97 14.49
C PRO A 345 -12.13 8.65 13.32
N LYS A 346 -12.01 7.37 12.98
CA LYS A 346 -11.41 6.88 11.74
C LYS A 346 -12.49 6.41 10.80
N ILE A 347 -12.63 7.12 9.69
CA ILE A 347 -13.63 6.87 8.65
C ILE A 347 -12.95 6.53 7.33
N SER A 348 -13.64 5.78 6.48
CA SER A 348 -13.20 5.54 5.11
C SER A 348 -13.58 6.73 4.23
N ALA A 349 -12.66 7.16 3.37
CA ALA A 349 -12.98 8.13 2.32
C ALA A 349 -13.89 7.50 1.27
N THR A 350 -15.09 8.06 1.14
CA THR A 350 -16.15 7.74 0.17
C THR A 350 -16.77 9.05 -0.31
N THR A 351 -17.63 9.00 -1.33
CA THR A 351 -18.37 10.18 -1.82
C THR A 351 -19.27 10.81 -0.76
N THR A 352 -19.67 10.05 0.27
CA THR A 352 -20.54 10.48 1.36
C THR A 352 -19.78 10.97 2.60
N THR A 353 -18.45 10.86 2.63
CA THR A 353 -17.64 11.22 3.82
C THR A 353 -17.87 12.65 4.30
N LEU A 354 -17.95 13.62 3.38
CA LEU A 354 -18.16 15.02 3.74
C LEU A 354 -19.51 15.24 4.44
N ALA A 355 -20.58 14.60 3.93
CA ALA A 355 -21.91 14.69 4.54
C ALA A 355 -21.90 14.10 5.97
N VAL A 356 -21.21 12.97 6.17
CA VAL A 356 -21.06 12.37 7.50
C VAL A 356 -20.28 13.29 8.42
N LEU A 357 -19.16 13.87 7.97
CA LEU A 357 -18.34 14.77 8.79
C LEU A 357 -19.09 16.05 9.18
N ASN A 358 -19.88 16.63 8.28
CA ASN A 358 -20.68 17.82 8.57
C ASN A 358 -21.73 17.56 9.65
N ASN A 359 -22.26 16.32 9.72
CA ASN A 359 -23.22 15.93 10.76
C ASN A 359 -22.56 15.60 12.11
N LEU A 360 -21.22 15.60 12.19
CA LEU A 360 -20.46 15.33 13.42
C LEU A 360 -19.84 16.59 14.05
N ALA A 361 -19.94 17.74 13.37
CA ALA A 361 -19.26 18.99 13.73
C ALA A 361 -19.86 19.67 14.97
#